data_AF-A0A171B0R2-F1
#
_entry.id   AF-A0A171B0R2-F1
#
_cell.length_a   1.000
_cell.length_b   1.000
_cell.length_c   1.000
_cell.angle_alpha   90.00
_cell.angle_beta   90.00
_cell.angle_gamma   90.00
#
_symmetry.space_group_name_H-M   'P 1'
#
loop_
_entity.id
_entity.type
_entity.pdbx_description
1 polymer ?
#
loop_
_entity_poly.entity_id
_entity_poly.type
_entity_poly.pdbx_seq_one_letter_code
_entity_poly.pdbx_strand_id
1 'polypeptide(L)'
;MRKCFIHWDFKNCLHHFRNKSIFVKSNVSEMTCKPSVWDMLGNNDYRMKFCGKSTMDDFFKIHEMLAKIEYFVQYQNLSFPFKEAANPSFADAIAGAIALSAKSRPHLEMINMIPKQKRIKEADINFLVRMALEKVASLPYSYIIDLWRHRVFQGEISNSQYNENRWDLRTQYQGVSPPV
;
A
#
# COMPACT_ATOMS: atom_id res chain seq x y z
N MET A 1 -4.17 -19.04 -4.36
CA MET A 1 -3.30 -18.83 -3.18
C MET A 1 -2.23 -19.89 -2.92
N ARG A 2 -2.16 -21.04 -3.64
CA ARG A 2 -1.13 -22.09 -3.40
C ARG A 2 0.26 -21.81 -4.01
N LYS A 3 0.38 -20.82 -4.89
CA LYS A 3 1.65 -20.34 -5.43
C LYS A 3 1.91 -18.95 -4.83
N CYS A 4 2.35 -18.89 -3.57
CA CYS A 4 3.10 -17.71 -3.15
C CYS A 4 4.31 -17.61 -4.07
N PHE A 5 4.57 -16.41 -4.58
CA PHE A 5 5.44 -16.07 -5.70
C PHE A 5 6.71 -16.92 -5.80
N ILE A 6 6.64 -18.02 -6.58
CA ILE A 6 7.77 -18.94 -6.84
C ILE A 6 8.94 -18.18 -7.50
N HIS A 7 8.65 -17.10 -8.22
CA HIS A 7 9.67 -16.27 -8.89
C HIS A 7 10.49 -15.38 -7.96
N TRP A 8 10.05 -15.16 -6.72
CA TRP A 8 10.74 -14.31 -5.75
C TRP A 8 11.49 -15.13 -4.70
N ASP A 9 11.74 -16.42 -4.98
CA ASP A 9 12.38 -17.38 -4.09
C ASP A 9 11.74 -17.48 -2.68
N PHE A 10 10.44 -17.13 -2.58
CA PHE A 10 9.55 -17.41 -1.44
C PHE A 10 9.25 -18.92 -1.30
N LYS A 11 10.24 -19.80 -1.51
CA LYS A 11 10.10 -21.25 -1.38
C LYS A 11 9.60 -21.68 -0.01
N ASN A 12 9.84 -20.84 1.00
CA ASN A 12 9.27 -20.98 2.34
C ASN A 12 8.52 -19.71 2.72
N CYS A 13 7.33 -19.45 2.17
CA CYS A 13 6.35 -18.71 2.96
C CYS A 13 6.18 -19.51 4.25
N LEU A 14 6.87 -19.08 5.32
CA LEU A 14 7.03 -19.83 6.55
C LEU A 14 5.66 -20.37 6.95
N HIS A 15 5.57 -21.66 7.26
CA HIS A 15 4.32 -22.26 7.77
C HIS A 15 3.67 -21.40 8.87
N HIS A 16 4.52 -20.74 9.67
CA HIS A 16 4.17 -19.70 10.64
C HIS A 16 3.44 -18.48 10.05
N PHE A 17 3.93 -17.89 8.96
CA PHE A 17 3.32 -16.75 8.29
C PHE A 17 1.86 -17.05 7.90
N ARG A 18 1.62 -18.20 7.29
CA ARG A 18 0.27 -18.59 6.84
C ARG A 18 -0.68 -18.85 8.00
N ASN A 19 -0.20 -19.48 9.07
CA ASN A 19 -1.04 -19.87 10.19
C ASN A 19 -1.33 -18.71 11.16
N LYS A 20 -0.43 -17.73 11.25
CA LYS A 20 -0.56 -16.59 12.18
C LYS A 20 -1.10 -15.31 11.54
N SER A 21 -1.15 -15.24 10.20
CA SER A 21 -1.71 -14.09 9.48
C SER A 21 -3.23 -14.20 9.33
N ILE A 22 -3.88 -13.03 9.22
CA ILE A 22 -5.32 -12.91 8.99
C ILE A 22 -5.51 -12.44 7.55
N PHE A 23 -6.11 -13.29 6.71
CA PHE A 23 -6.36 -12.99 5.28
C PHE A 23 -7.84 -12.68 4.97
N VAL A 24 -8.73 -13.11 5.86
CA VAL A 24 -10.18 -12.93 5.75
C VAL A 24 -10.68 -12.43 7.09
N LYS A 25 -11.70 -11.57 7.08
CA LYS A 25 -12.31 -11.07 8.31
C LYS A 25 -12.83 -12.23 9.15
N SER A 26 -12.46 -12.27 10.43
CA SER A 26 -13.04 -13.23 11.39
C SER A 26 -14.43 -12.79 11.79
N ASN A 27 -15.34 -13.75 11.95
CA ASN A 27 -16.69 -13.52 12.48
C ASN A 27 -16.73 -13.52 14.02
N VAL A 28 -15.64 -13.93 14.67
CA VAL A 28 -15.60 -14.20 16.12
C VAL A 28 -15.14 -13.00 16.94
N SER A 29 -14.44 -12.04 16.33
CA SER A 29 -13.82 -10.91 17.02
C SER A 29 -14.00 -9.62 16.24
N GLU A 30 -14.31 -8.53 16.92
CA GLU A 30 -14.21 -7.20 16.32
C GLU A 30 -12.77 -6.92 15.91
N MET A 31 -12.60 -6.49 14.65
CA MET A 31 -11.28 -6.19 14.10
C MET A 31 -11.35 -5.05 13.09
N THR A 32 -10.28 -4.25 13.05
CA THR A 32 -10.11 -3.23 12.02
C THR A 32 -9.58 -3.86 10.72
N CYS A 33 -10.28 -3.64 9.62
CA CYS A 33 -9.90 -4.19 8.30
C CYS A 33 -8.88 -3.35 7.54
N LYS A 34 -8.25 -2.35 8.18
CA LYS A 34 -7.15 -1.59 7.58
C LYS A 34 -5.97 -2.54 7.31
N PRO A 35 -5.52 -2.69 6.05
CA PRO A 35 -4.40 -3.57 5.72
C PRO A 35 -3.13 -3.16 6.47
N SER A 36 -2.43 -4.14 7.04
CA SER A 36 -1.16 -3.90 7.73
C SER A 36 -0.27 -5.14 7.70
N VAL A 37 1.03 -4.91 7.76
CA VAL A 37 2.06 -5.94 7.87
C VAL A 37 2.91 -5.65 9.09
N TRP A 38 3.41 -6.70 9.72
CA TRP A 38 4.09 -6.61 11.00
C TRP A 38 5.31 -7.52 11.02
N ASP A 39 6.44 -6.94 11.40
CA ASP A 39 7.58 -7.67 11.92
C ASP A 39 7.38 -7.79 13.44
N MET A 40 7.26 -9.03 13.94
CA MET A 40 7.07 -9.28 15.37
C MET A 40 8.39 -9.32 16.15
N LEU A 41 9.52 -8.98 15.51
CA LEU A 41 10.85 -8.81 16.09
C LEU A 41 11.45 -10.07 16.73
N GLY A 42 10.84 -11.25 16.52
CA GLY A 42 11.28 -12.52 17.09
C GLY A 42 11.19 -13.67 16.09
N ASN A 43 12.22 -14.53 16.06
CA ASN A 43 12.27 -15.80 15.31
C ASN A 43 11.75 -15.71 13.85
N ASN A 44 12.03 -14.61 13.15
CA ASN A 44 11.54 -14.36 11.78
C ASN A 44 10.01 -14.50 11.65
N ASP A 45 9.26 -14.07 12.68
CA ASP A 45 7.79 -14.07 12.71
C ASP A 45 7.26 -12.78 12.07
N TYR A 46 6.96 -12.89 10.77
CA TYR A 46 6.28 -11.85 10.00
C TYR A 46 4.81 -12.20 9.87
N ARG A 47 3.94 -11.18 9.88
CA ARG A 47 2.48 -11.39 9.79
C ARG A 47 1.83 -10.32 8.93
N MET A 48 0.70 -10.68 8.31
CA MET A 48 -0.19 -9.72 7.71
C MET A 48 -1.59 -9.79 8.30
N LYS A 49 -2.26 -8.64 8.32
CA LYS A 49 -3.69 -8.52 8.58
C LYS A 49 -4.35 -7.83 7.40
N PHE A 50 -5.23 -8.57 6.74
CA PHE A 50 -5.94 -8.18 5.54
C PHE A 50 -7.35 -8.80 5.57
N CYS A 51 -8.38 -8.00 5.28
CA CYS A 51 -9.75 -8.51 5.13
C CYS A 51 -10.06 -8.67 3.64
N GLY A 52 -9.37 -9.60 2.99
CA GLY A 52 -9.40 -9.74 1.54
C GLY A 52 -10.74 -10.19 0.99
N LYS A 53 -11.10 -9.62 -0.15
CA LYS A 53 -12.18 -10.09 -1.03
C LYS A 53 -11.58 -10.53 -2.36
N SER A 54 -12.37 -11.19 -3.19
CA SER A 54 -11.93 -11.65 -4.51
C SER A 54 -12.02 -10.52 -5.55
N THR A 55 -11.25 -9.44 -5.37
CA THR A 55 -11.22 -8.26 -6.25
C THR A 55 -9.82 -7.99 -6.81
N MET A 56 -9.74 -7.25 -7.92
CA MET A 56 -8.45 -6.84 -8.51
C MET A 56 -7.66 -5.91 -7.58
N ASP A 57 -8.34 -4.98 -6.90
CA ASP A 57 -7.68 -4.05 -5.98
C ASP A 57 -7.05 -4.79 -4.80
N ASP A 58 -7.74 -5.82 -4.29
CA ASP A 58 -7.23 -6.69 -3.24
C ASP A 58 -6.05 -7.54 -3.73
N PHE A 59 -6.09 -8.02 -4.97
CA PHE A 59 -4.96 -8.71 -5.59
C PHE A 59 -3.71 -7.82 -5.63
N PHE A 60 -3.84 -6.56 -6.07
CA PHE A 60 -2.71 -5.62 -6.07
C PHE A 60 -2.26 -5.23 -4.67
N LYS A 61 -3.20 -5.07 -3.72
CA LYS A 61 -2.87 -4.79 -2.32
C LYS A 61 -2.08 -5.92 -1.67
N ILE A 62 -2.40 -7.17 -1.99
CA ILE A 62 -1.63 -8.34 -1.54
C ILE A 62 -0.17 -8.26 -2.02
N HIS A 63 0.08 -7.85 -3.28
CA HIS A 63 1.46 -7.68 -3.77
C HIS A 63 2.22 -6.61 -2.99
N GLU A 64 1.58 -5.47 -2.73
CA GLU A 64 2.16 -4.39 -1.92
C GLU A 64 2.49 -4.89 -0.50
N MET A 65 1.60 -5.65 0.13
CA MET A 65 1.82 -6.17 1.48
C MET A 65 2.93 -7.24 1.52
N LEU A 66 2.94 -8.16 0.56
CA LEU A 66 3.98 -9.19 0.47
C LEU A 66 5.35 -8.57 0.18
N ALA A 67 5.41 -7.51 -0.62
CA ALA A 67 6.64 -6.77 -0.84
C ALA A 67 7.22 -6.16 0.44
N LYS A 68 6.36 -5.65 1.33
CA LYS A 68 6.82 -5.14 2.63
C LYS A 68 7.31 -6.26 3.55
N ILE A 69 6.67 -7.43 3.52
CA ILE A 69 7.17 -8.62 4.25
C ILE A 69 8.53 -9.05 3.70
N GLU A 70 8.71 -9.05 2.39
CA GLU A 70 10.01 -9.32 1.78
C GLU A 70 11.06 -8.34 2.25
N TYR A 71 10.71 -7.05 2.32
CA TYR A 71 11.60 -6.04 2.87
C TYR A 71 12.05 -6.36 4.31
N PHE A 72 11.16 -6.88 5.16
CA PHE A 72 11.50 -7.34 6.51
C PHE A 72 12.49 -8.51 6.51
N VAL A 73 12.27 -9.48 5.62
CA VAL A 73 13.17 -10.63 5.45
C VAL A 73 14.56 -10.17 5.03
N GLN A 74 14.66 -9.18 4.14
CA GLN A 74 15.94 -8.68 3.64
C GLN A 74 16.81 -8.04 4.73
N TYR A 75 16.21 -7.32 5.69
CA TYR A 75 16.97 -6.71 6.79
C TYR A 75 17.11 -7.60 8.03
N GLN A 76 16.63 -8.86 8.00
CA GLN A 76 16.51 -9.71 9.20
C GLN A 76 17.83 -9.93 9.96
N ASN A 77 18.96 -9.87 9.25
CA ASN A 77 20.30 -10.07 9.78
C ASN A 77 20.99 -8.77 10.26
N LEU A 78 20.34 -7.62 10.10
CA LEU A 78 20.85 -6.35 10.64
C LEU A 78 20.69 -6.31 12.17
N SER A 79 21.50 -5.48 12.83
CA SER A 79 21.32 -5.25 14.27
C SER A 79 20.00 -4.52 14.52
N PHE A 80 19.45 -4.70 15.72
CA PHE A 80 18.11 -4.21 16.08
C PHE A 80 17.85 -2.72 15.70
N PRO A 81 18.77 -1.77 15.91
CA PRO A 81 18.55 -0.37 15.54
C PRO A 81 18.41 -0.12 14.02
N PHE A 82 18.86 -1.05 13.18
CA PHE A 82 18.82 -0.93 11.71
C PHE A 82 17.76 -1.83 11.06
N LYS A 83 16.89 -2.48 11.85
CA LYS A 83 15.76 -3.27 11.33
C LYS A 83 14.56 -2.39 10.97
N GLU A 84 14.82 -1.38 10.15
CA GLU A 84 13.83 -0.45 9.64
C GLU A 84 14.15 -0.05 8.20
N ALA A 85 13.19 0.58 7.53
CA ALA A 85 13.42 1.14 6.22
C ALA A 85 14.33 2.38 6.32
N ALA A 86 15.14 2.62 5.27
CA ALA A 86 16.06 3.76 5.20
C ALA A 86 15.38 5.13 5.49
N ASN A 87 14.09 5.24 5.17
CA ASN A 87 13.20 6.28 5.67
C ASN A 87 11.76 5.72 5.67
N PRO A 88 10.79 6.39 6.34
CA PRO A 88 9.42 5.89 6.46
C PRO A 88 8.72 5.58 5.12
N SER A 89 9.12 6.24 4.04
CA SER A 89 8.51 6.07 2.71
C SER A 89 9.18 5.01 1.85
N PHE A 90 10.38 4.56 2.19
CA PHE A 90 11.19 3.72 1.29
C PHE A 90 10.58 2.32 1.09
N ALA A 91 10.13 1.68 2.17
CA ALA A 91 9.43 0.40 2.08
C ALA A 91 8.10 0.51 1.31
N ASP A 92 7.38 1.61 1.50
CA ASP A 92 6.12 1.89 0.79
C ASP A 92 6.35 2.14 -0.70
N ALA A 93 7.44 2.81 -1.07
CA ALA A 93 7.83 3.04 -2.46
C ALA A 93 8.19 1.74 -3.19
N ILE A 94 9.00 0.87 -2.56
CA ILE A 94 9.33 -0.46 -3.10
C ILE A 94 8.06 -1.29 -3.29
N ALA A 95 7.22 -1.35 -2.25
CA ALA A 95 5.96 -2.08 -2.31
C ALA A 95 5.02 -1.56 -3.41
N GLY A 96 4.97 -0.23 -3.58
CA GLY A 96 4.21 0.42 -4.64
C GLY A 96 4.73 0.08 -6.04
N ALA A 97 6.05 0.02 -6.25
CA ALA A 97 6.66 -0.34 -7.53
C ALA A 97 6.35 -1.80 -7.92
N ILE A 98 6.33 -2.70 -6.94
CA ILE A 98 6.01 -4.12 -7.14
C ILE A 98 4.53 -4.28 -7.47
N ALA A 99 3.65 -3.60 -6.74
CA ALA A 99 2.22 -3.58 -7.04
C ALA A 99 1.94 -2.98 -8.43
N LEU A 100 2.69 -1.96 -8.86
CA LEU A 100 2.58 -1.40 -10.21
C LEU A 100 2.98 -2.42 -11.30
N SER A 101 4.04 -3.19 -11.05
CA SER A 101 4.46 -4.26 -11.96
C SER A 101 3.39 -5.35 -12.06
N ALA A 102 2.75 -5.69 -10.94
CA ALA A 102 1.63 -6.65 -10.90
C ALA A 102 0.37 -6.14 -11.64
N LYS A 103 0.15 -4.82 -11.67
CA LYS A 103 -0.91 -4.16 -12.46
C LYS A 103 -0.66 -4.20 -13.96
N SER A 104 0.57 -4.47 -14.41
CA SER A 104 0.92 -4.40 -15.83
C SER A 104 0.20 -5.49 -16.63
N ARG A 105 -0.26 -5.13 -17.82
CA ARG A 105 -0.92 -6.07 -18.74
C ARG A 105 -0.06 -7.31 -19.06
N PRO A 106 1.24 -7.20 -19.38
CA PRO A 106 2.08 -8.38 -19.61
C PRO A 106 2.10 -9.34 -18.42
N HIS A 107 2.11 -8.81 -17.19
CA HIS A 107 2.05 -9.63 -15.99
C HIS A 107 0.71 -10.35 -15.86
N LEU A 108 -0.41 -9.64 -16.02
CA LEU A 108 -1.75 -10.22 -15.93
C LEU A 108 -2.02 -11.29 -17.00
N GLU A 109 -1.48 -11.10 -18.22
CA GLU A 109 -1.51 -12.11 -19.29
C GLU A 109 -0.67 -13.35 -18.93
N MET A 110 0.52 -13.15 -18.33
CA MET A 110 1.42 -14.24 -17.92
C MET A 110 0.79 -15.16 -16.87
N ILE A 111 0.02 -14.61 -15.93
CA ILE A 111 -0.66 -15.37 -14.88
C ILE A 111 -2.08 -15.83 -15.28
N ASN A 112 -2.46 -15.65 -16.55
CA ASN A 112 -3.77 -15.98 -17.11
C ASN A 112 -4.95 -15.30 -16.40
N MET A 113 -4.77 -14.10 -15.86
CA MET A 113 -5.88 -13.29 -15.33
C MET A 113 -6.65 -12.57 -16.43
N ILE A 114 -6.00 -12.30 -17.56
CA ILE A 114 -6.61 -11.74 -18.77
C ILE A 114 -6.10 -12.50 -20.00
N PRO A 115 -6.90 -12.59 -21.09
CA PRO A 115 -6.48 -13.25 -22.31
C PRO A 115 -5.33 -12.49 -22.99
N LYS A 116 -4.42 -13.24 -23.63
CA LYS A 116 -3.40 -12.65 -24.51
C LYS A 116 -4.07 -11.96 -25.68
N GLN A 117 -3.81 -10.67 -25.84
CA GLN A 117 -4.37 -9.87 -26.93
C GLN A 117 -3.31 -8.92 -27.47
N LYS A 118 -3.45 -8.47 -28.72
CA LYS A 118 -2.57 -7.43 -29.26
C LYS A 118 -2.73 -6.15 -28.44
N ARG A 119 -1.63 -5.41 -28.31
CA ARG A 119 -1.61 -4.11 -27.65
C ARG A 119 -2.48 -3.12 -28.45
N ILE A 120 -3.36 -2.41 -27.75
CA ILE A 120 -4.31 -1.43 -28.33
C ILE A 120 -4.00 -0.10 -27.66
N LYS A 121 -3.77 0.96 -28.44
CA LYS A 121 -3.33 2.26 -27.92
C LYS A 121 -4.37 2.89 -26.97
N GLU A 122 -5.64 2.74 -27.31
CA GLU A 122 -6.78 3.25 -26.53
C GLU A 122 -6.83 2.59 -25.14
N ALA A 123 -6.53 1.28 -25.06
CA ALA A 123 -6.47 0.56 -23.79
C ALA A 123 -5.31 1.06 -22.90
N ASP A 124 -4.17 1.40 -23.50
CA ASP A 124 -3.04 1.98 -22.75
C ASP A 124 -3.39 3.36 -22.20
N ILE A 125 -4.06 4.21 -22.99
CA ILE A 125 -4.51 5.53 -22.54
C ILE A 125 -5.49 5.38 -21.36
N ASN A 126 -6.47 4.49 -21.46
CA ASN A 126 -7.42 4.23 -20.38
C ASN A 126 -6.71 3.74 -19.10
N PHE A 127 -5.71 2.87 -19.23
CA PHE A 127 -4.89 2.43 -18.11
C PHE A 127 -4.12 3.60 -17.49
N LEU A 128 -3.48 4.44 -18.31
CA LEU A 128 -2.70 5.60 -17.84
C LEU A 128 -3.58 6.65 -17.15
N VAL A 129 -4.79 6.92 -17.67
CA VAL A 129 -5.74 7.83 -17.02
C VAL A 129 -6.18 7.27 -15.66
N ARG A 130 -6.50 5.98 -15.57
CA ARG A 130 -6.82 5.34 -14.28
C ARG A 130 -5.64 5.44 -13.30
N MET A 131 -4.42 5.20 -13.77
CA MET A 131 -3.21 5.34 -12.95
C MET A 131 -3.00 6.79 -12.49
N ALA A 132 -3.28 7.78 -13.34
CA ALA A 132 -3.18 9.19 -12.99
C ALA A 132 -4.20 9.58 -11.91
N LEU A 133 -5.45 9.10 -12.02
CA LEU A 133 -6.48 9.31 -10.99
C LEU A 133 -6.08 8.69 -9.65
N GLU A 134 -5.43 7.51 -9.66
CA GLU A 134 -4.99 6.87 -8.42
C GLU A 134 -3.73 7.51 -7.82
N LYS A 135 -2.76 7.94 -8.65
CA LYS A 135 -1.43 8.37 -8.20
C LYS A 135 -1.26 9.88 -8.22
N VAL A 136 -1.55 10.54 -9.33
CA VAL A 136 -1.32 11.99 -9.50
C VAL A 136 -2.34 12.79 -8.70
N ALA A 137 -3.63 12.45 -8.77
CA ALA A 137 -4.67 13.17 -8.04
C ALA A 137 -4.52 13.09 -6.51
N SER A 138 -3.78 12.08 -6.01
CA SER A 138 -3.49 11.93 -4.58
C SER A 138 -2.35 12.83 -4.08
N LEU A 139 -1.47 13.33 -4.96
CA LEU A 139 -0.28 14.10 -4.55
C LEU A 139 -0.62 15.38 -3.77
N PRO A 140 -1.58 16.22 -4.22
CA PRO A 140 -1.95 17.41 -3.47
C PRO A 140 -2.50 17.05 -2.08
N TYR A 141 -3.28 15.97 -1.97
CA TYR A 141 -3.82 15.49 -0.70
C TYR A 141 -2.72 15.09 0.29
N SER A 142 -1.75 14.29 -0.17
CA SER A 142 -0.63 13.84 0.66
C SER A 142 0.22 15.02 1.13
N TYR A 143 0.46 16.01 0.26
CA TYR A 143 1.24 17.20 0.61
C TYR A 143 0.53 18.07 1.67
N ILE A 144 -0.75 18.39 1.47
CA ILE A 144 -1.45 19.31 2.38
C ILE A 144 -1.66 18.76 3.78
N ILE A 145 -1.77 17.44 3.95
CA ILE A 145 -1.95 16.84 5.29
C ILE A 145 -0.74 17.15 6.15
N ASP A 146 0.46 16.91 5.63
CA ASP A 146 1.68 17.12 6.41
C ASP A 146 2.00 18.60 6.51
N LEU A 147 1.74 19.42 5.48
CA LEU A 147 1.83 20.87 5.58
C LEU A 147 0.92 21.42 6.69
N TRP A 148 -0.34 21.01 6.73
CA TRP A 148 -1.29 21.43 7.76
C TRP A 148 -0.84 20.98 9.15
N ARG A 149 -0.44 19.70 9.31
CA ARG A 149 0.07 19.17 10.59
C ARG A 149 1.31 19.93 11.06
N HIS A 150 2.22 20.25 10.15
CA HIS A 150 3.44 20.98 10.46
C HIS A 150 3.13 22.37 11.03
N ARG A 151 2.23 23.12 10.39
CA ARG A 151 1.79 24.45 10.86
C ARG A 151 1.08 24.40 12.22
N VAL A 152 0.28 23.35 12.45
CA VAL A 152 -0.33 23.10 13.77
C VAL A 152 0.76 22.86 14.83
N PHE A 153 1.75 22.01 14.55
CA PHE A 153 2.83 21.73 15.50
C PHE A 153 3.75 22.92 15.77
N GLN A 154 3.89 23.84 14.81
CA GLN A 154 4.60 25.10 14.99
C GLN A 154 3.80 26.16 15.76
N GLY A 155 2.49 25.93 16.00
CA GLY A 155 1.61 26.87 16.68
C GLY A 155 1.07 27.99 15.76
N GLU A 156 1.31 27.91 14.45
CA GLU A 156 0.75 28.88 13.49
C GLU A 156 -0.78 28.78 13.37
N ILE A 157 -1.31 27.57 13.53
CA ILE A 157 -2.75 27.29 13.48
C ILE A 157 -3.22 26.94 14.90
N SER A 158 -4.05 27.81 15.47
CA SER A 158 -4.67 27.57 16.76
C SER A 158 -5.80 26.53 16.68
N ASN A 159 -6.17 25.94 17.82
CA ASN A 159 -7.20 24.89 17.88
C ASN A 159 -8.56 25.34 17.30
N SER A 160 -8.91 26.63 17.43
CA SER A 160 -10.14 27.19 16.86
C SER A 160 -10.10 27.30 15.34
N GLN A 161 -8.92 27.28 14.72
CA GLN A 161 -8.71 27.51 13.29
C GLN A 161 -8.41 26.22 12.50
N TYR A 162 -8.43 25.05 13.17
CA TYR A 162 -8.08 23.77 12.56
C TYR A 162 -8.85 23.47 11.27
N ASN A 163 -10.17 23.60 11.30
CA ASN A 163 -11.02 23.23 10.17
C ASN A 163 -10.95 24.26 9.04
N GLU A 164 -10.99 25.55 9.36
CA GLU A 164 -10.88 26.65 8.40
C GLU A 164 -9.57 26.55 7.60
N ASN A 165 -8.41 26.53 8.29
CA ASN A 165 -7.12 26.44 7.63
C ASN A 165 -6.96 25.14 6.83
N ARG A 166 -7.58 24.04 7.29
CA ARG A 166 -7.58 22.79 6.53
C ARG A 166 -8.32 22.96 5.20
N TRP A 167 -9.49 23.60 5.21
CA TRP A 167 -10.27 23.84 3.98
C TRP A 167 -9.62 24.86 3.05
N ASP A 168 -8.94 25.87 3.58
CA ASP A 168 -8.17 26.82 2.77
C ASP A 168 -7.08 26.08 1.97
N LEU A 169 -6.31 25.22 2.62
CA LEU A 169 -5.29 24.40 1.96
C LEU A 169 -5.91 23.42 0.95
N ARG A 170 -7.05 22.79 1.28
CA ARG A 170 -7.74 21.91 0.34
C ARG A 170 -8.22 22.65 -0.90
N THR A 171 -8.77 23.84 -0.74
CA THR A 171 -9.24 24.67 -1.84
C THR A 171 -8.07 25.13 -2.70
N GLN A 172 -7.00 25.62 -2.08
CA GLN A 172 -5.81 26.13 -2.77
C GLN A 172 -5.07 25.04 -3.57
N TYR A 173 -4.83 23.87 -2.98
CA TYR A 173 -3.97 22.85 -3.60
C TYR A 173 -4.73 21.76 -4.32
N GLN A 174 -5.95 21.41 -3.89
CA GLN A 174 -6.75 20.37 -4.54
C GLN A 174 -7.85 20.93 -5.44
N GLY A 175 -8.20 22.22 -5.31
CA GLY A 175 -9.31 22.82 -6.06
C GLY A 175 -10.69 22.29 -5.65
N VAL A 176 -10.85 21.87 -4.38
CA VAL A 176 -12.12 21.32 -3.87
C VAL A 176 -12.65 22.16 -2.71
N SER A 177 -13.97 22.36 -2.67
CA SER A 177 -14.67 23.05 -1.58
C SER A 177 -15.44 22.07 -0.69
N PRO A 178 -15.76 22.45 0.57
CA PRO A 178 -16.73 21.71 1.34
C PRO A 178 -18.11 21.75 0.65
N PRO A 179 -18.93 20.68 0.76
CA PRO A 179 -20.28 20.67 0.21
C PRO A 179 -21.31 21.40 1.08
N VAL A 180 -20.93 21.80 2.30
CA VAL A 180 -21.73 22.52 3.30
C VAL A 180 -20.92 23.61 3.96
#